data_AF-T1B6S5-F1
#
_entry.id   AF-T1B6S5-F1
#
_cell.length_a   1.000
_cell.length_b   1.000
_cell.length_c   1.000
_cell.angle_alpha   90.00
_cell.angle_beta   90.00
_cell.angle_gamma   90.00
#
_symmetry.space_group_name_H-M   'P 1'
#
loop_
_entity.id
_entity.type
_entity.pdbx_description
1 polymer ?
#
loop_
_entity_poly.entity_id
_entity_poly.type
_entity_poly.pdbx_seq_one_letter_code
_entity_poly.pdbx_strand_id
1 'polypeptide(L)'
;NLVYDTYDGYILLFGGRTNGPYLPYTWEYNAGYWYNISSSTTPPIYNCGSIICQEGMDYDAKDKVVVYETNTYGGTEQTWLFKSGTWTQDTGAVPTARCFESLAYDVADSYVLFFGGYTGNFDDGWIFPGALSASVSPSQPGVDVGQTLTLTANVLGGAPAYTYLWSNLPGGCTPANQNAITCNP
;
A
#
# COMPACT_ATOMS: atom_id res chain seq x y z
N ASN A 1 -3.16 -5.78 -16.56
CA ASN A 1 -2.12 -5.69 -15.51
C ASN A 1 -1.31 -6.98 -15.45
N LEU A 2 -0.05 -6.91 -15.02
CA LEU A 2 0.89 -8.04 -14.97
C LEU A 2 1.56 -8.11 -13.60
N VAL A 3 1.62 -9.29 -12.99
CA VAL A 3 2.33 -9.53 -11.73
C VAL A 3 3.00 -10.89 -11.74
N TYR A 4 4.12 -11.03 -11.03
CA TYR A 4 4.77 -12.31 -10.83
C TYR A 4 4.31 -12.95 -9.52
N ASP A 5 3.64 -14.11 -9.60
CA ASP A 5 3.34 -14.92 -8.43
C ASP A 5 4.60 -15.71 -8.04
N THR A 6 5.30 -15.23 -7.02
CA THR A 6 6.57 -15.82 -6.61
C THR A 6 6.44 -17.22 -6.00
N TYR A 7 5.25 -17.60 -5.50
CA TYR A 7 5.03 -18.91 -4.88
C TYR A 7 4.69 -19.97 -5.92
N ASP A 8 3.83 -19.64 -6.88
CA ASP A 8 3.44 -20.57 -7.94
C ASP A 8 4.40 -20.54 -9.14
N GLY A 9 5.21 -19.48 -9.28
CA GLY A 9 6.30 -19.40 -10.25
C GLY A 9 5.89 -18.98 -11.67
N TYR A 10 4.77 -18.28 -11.82
CA TYR A 10 4.28 -17.77 -13.11
C TYR A 10 4.00 -16.27 -13.08
N ILE A 11 3.92 -15.67 -14.27
CA ILE A 11 3.40 -14.29 -14.42
C ILE A 11 1.90 -14.38 -14.69
N LEU A 12 1.11 -13.70 -13.87
CA LEU A 12 -0.32 -13.55 -14.08
C LEU A 12 -0.59 -12.26 -14.85
N LEU A 13 -1.39 -12.37 -15.91
CA LEU A 13 -1.98 -11.24 -16.61
C LEU A 13 -3.49 -11.27 -16.40
N PHE A 14 -4.05 -10.14 -15.97
CA PHE A 14 -5.48 -9.94 -15.98
C PHE A 14 -5.87 -8.79 -16.90
N GLY A 15 -6.96 -9.01 -17.63
CA GLY A 15 -7.55 -8.03 -18.52
C GLY A 15 -6.90 -7.98 -19.90
N GLY A 16 -6.89 -6.78 -20.47
CA GLY A 16 -6.35 -6.52 -21.80
C GLY A 16 -7.41 -6.07 -22.79
N ARG A 17 -6.94 -5.53 -23.92
CA ARG A 17 -7.79 -4.94 -24.95
C ARG A 17 -7.29 -5.29 -26.33
N THR A 18 -8.19 -5.77 -27.17
CA THR A 18 -8.01 -5.83 -28.63
C THR A 18 -8.67 -4.60 -29.27
N ASN A 19 -8.85 -4.56 -30.60
CA ASN A 19 -9.62 -3.50 -31.29
C ASN A 19 -11.14 -3.52 -30.96
N GLY A 20 -11.52 -3.82 -29.72
CA GLY A 20 -12.88 -4.00 -29.24
C GLY A 20 -12.99 -3.76 -27.72
N PRO A 21 -13.98 -4.40 -27.05
CA PRO A 21 -14.18 -4.25 -25.61
C PRO A 21 -12.99 -4.84 -24.83
N TYR A 22 -12.84 -4.39 -23.59
CA TYR A 22 -11.92 -5.05 -22.66
C TYR A 22 -12.37 -6.47 -22.36
N LEU A 23 -11.39 -7.36 -22.20
CA LEU A 23 -11.63 -8.78 -22.05
C LEU A 23 -11.29 -9.20 -20.62
N PRO A 24 -12.23 -9.78 -19.85
CA PRO A 24 -12.00 -10.27 -18.49
C PRO A 24 -11.24 -11.59 -18.50
N TYR A 25 -10.15 -11.65 -19.27
CA TYR A 25 -9.35 -12.84 -19.41
C TYR A 25 -8.21 -12.84 -18.40
N THR A 26 -8.02 -14.01 -17.81
CA THR A 26 -6.87 -14.30 -16.97
C THR A 26 -5.93 -15.20 -17.75
N TRP A 27 -4.67 -14.80 -17.84
CA TRP A 27 -3.64 -15.54 -18.53
C TRP A 27 -2.47 -15.82 -17.59
N GLU A 28 -1.95 -17.02 -17.66
CA GLU A 28 -0.72 -17.44 -17.01
C GLU A 28 0.39 -17.49 -18.05
N TYR A 29 1.54 -16.88 -17.76
CA TYR A 29 2.76 -17.10 -18.51
C TYR A 29 3.72 -17.96 -17.70
N ASN A 30 4.03 -19.12 -18.26
CA ASN A 30 4.90 -20.11 -17.64
C ASN A 30 5.72 -20.82 -18.72
N ALA A 31 7.00 -21.04 -18.42
CA ALA A 31 7.95 -21.76 -19.28
C ALA A 31 7.99 -21.30 -20.75
N GLY A 32 7.79 -20.01 -21.02
CA GLY A 32 7.84 -19.46 -22.38
C GLY A 32 6.50 -19.34 -23.09
N TYR A 33 5.40 -19.82 -22.49
CA TYR A 33 4.09 -19.92 -23.12
C TYR A 33 3.00 -19.21 -22.32
N TRP A 34 2.00 -18.69 -23.02
CA TRP A 34 0.79 -18.12 -22.44
C TRP A 34 -0.35 -19.13 -22.45
N TYR A 35 -1.01 -19.30 -21.30
CA TYR A 35 -2.15 -20.16 -21.10
C TYR A 35 -3.35 -19.33 -20.65
N ASN A 36 -4.50 -19.47 -21.32
CA ASN A 36 -5.73 -18.83 -20.87
C ASN A 36 -6.34 -19.69 -19.75
N ILE A 37 -6.44 -19.11 -18.57
CA ILE A 37 -6.95 -19.77 -17.36
C ILE A 37 -8.20 -19.06 -16.81
N SER A 38 -8.94 -18.36 -17.69
CA SER A 38 -10.13 -17.60 -17.30
C SER A 38 -11.19 -18.51 -16.67
N SER A 39 -11.71 -18.10 -15.51
CA SER A 39 -12.83 -18.74 -14.83
C SER A 39 -14.14 -17.95 -15.02
N SER A 40 -15.28 -18.58 -14.69
CA SER A 40 -16.59 -17.90 -14.69
C SER A 40 -16.69 -16.81 -13.63
N THR A 41 -15.97 -16.97 -12.53
CA THR A 41 -15.80 -15.96 -11.49
C THR A 41 -14.59 -15.13 -11.85
N THR A 42 -14.77 -13.84 -12.14
CA THR A 42 -13.70 -12.95 -12.59
C THR A 42 -13.98 -11.55 -12.04
N PRO A 43 -12.92 -10.76 -11.76
CA PRO A 43 -13.10 -9.34 -11.55
C PRO A 43 -13.85 -8.75 -12.75
N PRO A 44 -14.79 -7.84 -12.50
CA PRO A 44 -15.42 -7.09 -13.57
C PRO A 44 -14.38 -6.20 -14.26
N ILE A 45 -14.53 -5.99 -15.56
CA ILE A 45 -13.78 -4.93 -16.25
C ILE A 45 -14.70 -3.76 -16.52
N TYR A 46 -14.31 -2.61 -16.00
CA TYR A 46 -15.05 -1.37 -16.16
C TYR A 46 -14.37 -0.44 -17.17
N ASN A 47 -15.18 0.06 -18.10
CA ASN A 47 -14.81 1.21 -18.92
C ASN A 47 -15.14 2.47 -18.13
N CYS A 48 -14.13 3.19 -17.63
CA CYS A 48 -14.32 4.51 -17.05
C CYS A 48 -14.54 5.62 -18.12
N GLY A 49 -15.37 5.32 -19.13
CA GLY A 49 -15.60 6.20 -20.27
C GLY A 49 -14.34 6.38 -21.14
N SER A 50 -14.00 7.63 -21.47
CA SER A 50 -12.80 7.99 -22.26
C SER A 50 -11.49 7.91 -21.46
N ILE A 51 -11.58 7.71 -20.15
CA ILE A 51 -10.44 7.55 -19.26
C ILE A 51 -10.39 6.07 -18.89
N ILE A 52 -9.25 5.44 -19.06
CA ILE A 52 -9.03 4.07 -18.63
C ILE A 52 -8.68 4.16 -17.15
N CYS A 53 -9.52 3.67 -16.25
CA CYS A 53 -9.06 3.41 -14.89
C CYS A 53 -8.01 2.30 -15.01
N GLN A 54 -6.74 2.64 -14.82
CA GLN A 54 -5.72 1.61 -14.72
C GLN A 54 -5.83 1.02 -13.33
N GLU A 55 -6.10 -0.27 -13.30
CA GLU A 55 -6.32 -1.07 -12.10
C GLU A 55 -4.97 -1.52 -11.52
N GLY A 56 -4.82 -1.50 -10.21
CA GLY A 56 -3.62 -1.99 -9.52
C GLY A 56 -3.62 -3.52 -9.39
N MET A 57 -2.46 -4.17 -9.59
CA MET A 57 -2.28 -5.59 -9.27
C MET A 57 -0.90 -5.84 -8.66
N ASP A 58 -0.84 -6.54 -7.53
CA ASP A 58 0.44 -6.98 -6.94
C ASP A 58 0.30 -8.28 -6.13
N TYR A 59 1.43 -8.91 -5.79
CA TYR A 59 1.49 -10.20 -5.10
C TYR A 59 1.72 -10.03 -3.60
N ASP A 60 0.76 -10.47 -2.79
CA ASP A 60 0.92 -10.58 -1.35
C ASP A 60 1.66 -11.88 -1.00
N ALA A 61 2.95 -11.75 -0.66
CA ALA A 61 3.79 -12.89 -0.31
C ALA A 61 3.49 -13.51 1.06
N LYS A 62 2.82 -12.78 1.96
CA LYS A 62 2.43 -13.30 3.27
C LYS A 62 1.27 -14.27 3.12
N ASP A 63 0.25 -13.84 2.40
CA ASP A 63 -0.99 -14.61 2.23
C ASP A 63 -0.98 -15.50 0.97
N LYS A 64 0.06 -15.37 0.15
CA LYS A 64 0.30 -16.12 -1.09
C LYS A 64 -0.88 -16.00 -2.04
N VAL A 65 -1.15 -14.75 -2.40
CA VAL A 65 -2.33 -14.37 -3.18
C VAL A 65 -1.99 -13.14 -4.01
N VAL A 66 -2.48 -13.10 -5.24
CA VAL A 66 -2.45 -11.86 -6.03
C VAL A 66 -3.63 -11.00 -5.62
N VAL A 67 -3.36 -9.75 -5.28
CA VAL A 67 -4.35 -8.72 -4.98
C VAL A 67 -4.57 -7.87 -6.22
N TYR A 68 -5.83 -7.63 -6.57
CA TYR A 68 -6.26 -6.82 -7.69
C TYR A 68 -7.32 -5.84 -7.22
N GLU A 69 -7.11 -4.55 -7.45
CA GLU A 69 -8.09 -3.52 -7.16
C GLU A 69 -8.80 -3.08 -8.44
N THR A 70 -10.11 -2.91 -8.38
CA THR A 70 -10.90 -2.38 -9.48
C THR A 70 -12.06 -1.55 -8.98
N ASN A 71 -12.41 -0.52 -9.73
CA ASN A 71 -13.52 0.36 -9.40
C ASN A 71 -14.59 0.36 -10.50
N THR A 72 -15.82 0.62 -10.07
CA THR A 72 -16.90 0.98 -10.99
C THR A 72 -16.85 2.47 -11.31
N TYR A 73 -17.11 2.87 -12.56
CA TYR A 73 -17.25 4.29 -12.92
C TYR A 73 -18.39 4.93 -12.10
N GLY A 74 -18.03 5.86 -11.21
CA GLY A 74 -18.97 6.51 -10.29
C GLY A 74 -19.49 5.60 -9.17
N GLY A 75 -18.81 4.48 -8.89
CA GLY A 75 -19.23 3.51 -7.87
C GLY A 75 -18.15 3.20 -6.84
N THR A 76 -18.14 1.96 -6.34
CA THR A 76 -17.33 1.50 -5.21
C THR A 76 -16.06 0.78 -5.69
N GLU A 77 -14.96 0.96 -4.96
CA GLU A 77 -13.74 0.16 -5.09
C GLU A 77 -14.02 -1.30 -4.71
N GLN A 78 -13.35 -2.23 -5.36
CA GLN A 78 -13.47 -3.66 -5.12
C GLN A 78 -12.09 -4.30 -5.12
N THR A 79 -11.80 -5.01 -4.03
CA THR A 79 -10.63 -5.88 -3.92
C THR A 79 -10.98 -7.28 -4.41
N TRP A 80 -10.14 -7.83 -5.27
CA TRP A 80 -10.21 -9.20 -5.77
C TRP A 80 -8.91 -9.94 -5.49
N LEU A 81 -9.06 -11.20 -5.11
CA LEU A 81 -7.97 -12.09 -4.72
C LEU A 81 -7.88 -13.23 -5.72
N PHE A 82 -6.69 -13.47 -6.26
CA PHE A 82 -6.43 -14.62 -7.11
C PHE A 82 -5.50 -15.61 -6.44
N LYS A 83 -5.99 -16.84 -6.28
CA LYS A 83 -5.25 -17.93 -5.65
C LYS A 83 -5.66 -19.26 -6.26
N SER A 84 -4.70 -20.13 -6.55
CA SER A 84 -4.94 -21.48 -7.08
C SER A 84 -5.83 -21.48 -8.33
N GLY A 85 -5.58 -20.54 -9.26
CA GLY A 85 -6.33 -20.47 -10.51
C GLY A 85 -7.74 -19.87 -10.41
N THR A 86 -8.13 -19.33 -9.26
CA THR A 86 -9.51 -18.84 -9.02
C THR A 86 -9.51 -17.42 -8.46
N TRP A 87 -10.37 -16.57 -9.02
CA TRP A 87 -10.68 -15.26 -8.47
C TRP A 87 -11.78 -15.32 -7.41
N THR A 88 -11.58 -14.61 -6.30
CA THR A 88 -12.58 -14.41 -5.24
C THR A 88 -12.64 -12.93 -4.89
N GLN A 89 -13.84 -12.36 -4.78
CA GLN A 89 -13.99 -10.99 -4.32
C GLN A 89 -13.80 -10.94 -2.80
N ASP A 90 -12.93 -10.04 -2.31
CA ASP A 90 -12.85 -9.73 -0.90
C ASP A 90 -13.92 -8.67 -0.55
N THR A 91 -14.74 -8.96 0.46
CA THR A 91 -15.83 -8.09 0.93
C THR A 91 -15.45 -7.34 2.21
N GLY A 92 -14.16 -7.28 2.54
CA GLY A 92 -13.62 -6.50 3.65
C GLY A 92 -13.80 -4.97 3.49
N ALA A 93 -13.09 -4.22 4.32
CA ALA A 93 -13.09 -2.76 4.24
C ALA A 93 -12.39 -2.31 2.95
N VAL A 94 -13.17 -1.79 2.00
CA VAL A 94 -12.67 -1.32 0.71
C VAL A 94 -12.18 0.13 0.76
N PRO A 95 -11.04 0.44 0.12
CA PRO A 95 -10.56 1.82 -0.02
C PRO A 95 -11.57 2.72 -0.75
N THR A 96 -11.35 4.03 -0.67
CA THR A 96 -12.14 4.98 -1.48
C THR A 96 -11.82 4.80 -2.96
N ALA A 97 -12.88 4.68 -3.76
CA ALA A 97 -12.83 4.52 -5.21
C ALA A 97 -11.91 5.55 -5.87
N ARG A 98 -10.93 5.08 -6.64
CA ARG A 98 -9.98 5.93 -7.37
C ARG A 98 -9.41 5.19 -8.57
N CYS A 99 -8.87 5.95 -9.52
CA CYS A 99 -8.30 5.43 -10.77
C CYS A 99 -6.79 5.67 -10.82
N PHE A 100 -6.01 4.85 -11.54
CA PHE A 100 -4.55 5.03 -11.65
C PHE A 100 -3.82 4.87 -10.31
N GLU A 101 -4.41 4.12 -9.40
CA GLU A 101 -3.77 3.59 -8.21
C GLU A 101 -2.60 2.67 -8.58
N SER A 102 -1.76 2.41 -7.59
CA SER A 102 -0.75 1.37 -7.67
C SER A 102 -0.78 0.54 -6.39
N LEU A 103 -0.52 -0.74 -6.56
CA LEU A 103 -0.30 -1.69 -5.47
C LEU A 103 1.20 -1.96 -5.34
N ALA A 104 1.67 -2.14 -4.10
CA ALA A 104 3.04 -2.55 -3.81
C ALA A 104 3.10 -3.36 -2.50
N TYR A 105 3.66 -4.57 -2.53
CA TYR A 105 3.87 -5.39 -1.35
C TYR A 105 5.06 -4.88 -0.53
N ASP A 106 4.81 -4.52 0.73
CA ASP A 106 5.85 -4.21 1.70
C ASP A 106 6.28 -5.50 2.42
N VAL A 107 7.45 -6.00 2.06
CA VAL A 107 8.02 -7.21 2.68
C VAL A 107 8.46 -7.00 4.12
N ALA A 108 8.81 -5.78 4.53
CA ALA A 108 9.25 -5.51 5.90
C ALA A 108 8.06 -5.55 6.86
N ASP A 109 6.91 -5.01 6.44
CA ASP A 109 5.72 -4.90 7.27
C ASP A 109 4.62 -5.94 6.95
N SER A 110 4.79 -6.72 5.89
CA SER A 110 3.90 -7.83 5.50
C SER A 110 2.45 -7.37 5.19
N TYR A 111 2.30 -6.38 4.32
CA TYR A 111 1.02 -5.95 3.74
C TYR A 111 1.19 -5.43 2.31
N VAL A 112 0.10 -5.41 1.54
CA VAL A 112 0.04 -4.70 0.25
C VAL A 112 -0.38 -3.26 0.49
N LEU A 113 0.44 -2.32 0.03
CA LEU A 113 0.14 -0.90 0.00
C LEU A 113 -0.70 -0.57 -1.22
N PHE A 114 -1.80 0.13 -0.98
CA PHE A 114 -2.58 0.82 -1.99
C PHE A 114 -2.27 2.31 -1.93
N PHE A 115 -1.74 2.88 -3.00
CA PHE A 115 -1.31 4.28 -3.00
C PHE A 115 -1.64 5.02 -4.29
N GLY A 116 -1.66 6.36 -4.17
CA GLY A 116 -1.87 7.26 -5.30
C GLY A 116 -3.31 7.24 -5.81
N GLY A 117 -3.45 7.36 -7.13
CA GLY A 117 -4.72 7.38 -7.84
C GLY A 117 -5.44 8.74 -7.86
N TYR A 118 -6.54 8.76 -8.60
CA TYR A 118 -7.35 9.93 -8.95
C TYR A 118 -8.81 9.69 -8.54
N THR A 119 -9.36 10.58 -7.73
CA THR A 119 -10.72 10.47 -7.18
C THR A 119 -11.76 11.34 -7.91
N GLY A 120 -11.36 12.07 -8.97
CA GLY A 120 -12.23 13.03 -9.66
C GLY A 120 -11.85 14.51 -9.47
N ASN A 121 -10.88 14.82 -8.61
CA ASN A 121 -10.33 16.15 -8.42
C ASN A 121 -8.87 16.22 -8.88
N PHE A 122 -8.53 17.19 -9.75
CA PHE A 122 -7.16 17.42 -10.23
C PHE A 122 -6.25 18.10 -9.19
N ASP A 123 -6.77 18.47 -8.02
CA ASP A 123 -6.01 19.13 -6.94
C ASP A 123 -5.35 18.15 -5.96
N ASP A 124 -5.52 16.85 -6.18
CA ASP A 124 -4.88 15.79 -5.41
C ASP A 124 -3.42 15.59 -5.88
N GLY A 125 -2.61 16.64 -5.68
CA GLY A 125 -1.16 16.56 -5.81
C GLY A 125 -0.57 15.72 -4.68
N TRP A 126 -0.59 14.39 -4.84
CA TRP A 126 -0.03 13.48 -3.84
C TRP A 126 1.49 13.42 -3.96
N ILE A 127 2.17 13.91 -2.91
CA ILE A 127 3.59 13.65 -2.69
C ILE A 127 3.67 12.39 -1.83
N PHE A 128 4.35 11.35 -2.32
CA PHE A 128 4.73 10.22 -1.47
C PHE A 128 5.65 10.78 -0.37
N PRO A 129 5.26 10.73 0.92
CA PRO A 129 6.02 11.41 1.96
C PRO A 129 7.41 10.80 2.20
N GLY A 130 7.76 9.69 1.54
CA GLY A 130 8.96 8.92 1.83
C GLY A 130 8.72 7.99 3.02
N ALA A 131 9.58 6.99 3.19
CA ALA A 131 9.53 6.08 4.32
C ALA A 131 9.64 6.86 5.64
N LEU A 132 8.83 6.48 6.63
CA LEU A 132 8.89 7.06 7.96
C LEU A 132 10.22 6.67 8.62
N SER A 133 11.03 7.67 8.97
CA SER A 133 12.23 7.48 9.78
C SER A 133 12.24 8.46 10.94
N ALA A 134 12.78 8.03 12.07
CA ALA A 134 12.88 8.85 13.27
C ALA A 134 14.29 8.73 13.86
N SER A 135 14.84 9.86 14.29
CA SER A 135 16.06 9.93 15.09
C SER A 135 15.82 10.75 16.35
N VAL A 136 16.59 10.50 17.41
CA VAL A 136 16.48 11.26 18.66
C VAL A 136 17.71 12.16 18.81
N SER A 137 17.49 13.44 19.10
CA SER A 137 18.55 14.40 19.40
C SER A 137 18.38 15.02 20.78
N PRO A 138 19.43 15.06 21.62
CA PRO A 138 19.39 15.78 22.88
C PRO A 138 19.58 17.29 22.68
N SER A 139 19.04 18.11 23.60
CA SER A 139 19.26 19.56 23.62
C SER A 139 20.70 19.95 23.94
N GLN A 140 21.45 19.06 24.60
CA GLN A 140 22.86 19.25 24.97
C GLN A 140 23.57 17.89 25.09
N PRO A 141 24.88 17.80 24.80
CA PRO A 141 25.63 16.53 24.76
C PRO A 141 25.86 15.87 26.13
N GLY A 142 25.61 16.59 27.24
CA GLY A 142 25.70 16.06 28.60
C GLY A 142 24.82 16.86 29.55
N VAL A 143 24.38 16.26 30.64
CA VAL A 143 23.52 16.89 31.66
C VAL A 143 24.08 16.53 33.03
N ASP A 144 24.33 17.55 33.86
CA ASP A 144 24.70 17.36 35.26
C ASP A 144 23.45 17.27 36.14
N VAL A 145 23.60 16.75 37.37
CA VAL A 145 22.49 16.63 38.34
C VAL A 145 21.86 18.00 38.58
N GLY A 146 20.53 18.08 38.41
CA GLY A 146 19.77 19.33 38.54
C GLY A 146 19.69 20.20 37.28
N GLN A 147 20.30 19.77 36.17
CA GLN A 147 20.08 20.37 34.85
C GLN A 147 18.96 19.65 34.10
N THR A 148 18.29 20.39 33.22
CA THR A 148 17.22 19.86 32.38
C THR A 148 17.75 19.47 31.00
N LEU A 149 17.41 18.26 30.55
CA LEU A 149 17.69 17.73 29.21
C LEU A 149 16.38 17.55 28.45
N THR A 150 16.29 18.02 27.21
CA THR A 150 15.17 17.72 26.31
C THR A 150 15.63 16.74 25.25
N LEU A 151 14.87 15.65 25.07
CA LEU A 151 15.05 14.72 23.95
C LEU A 151 13.98 15.02 22.92
N THR A 152 14.39 15.25 21.67
CA THR A 152 13.50 15.56 20.55
C THR A 152 13.55 14.43 19.52
N ALA A 153 12.39 13.93 19.12
CA ALA A 153 12.23 13.00 18.01
C ALA A 153 12.14 13.80 16.70
N ASN A 154 13.16 13.64 15.85
CA ASN A 154 13.22 14.22 14.51
C ASN A 154 12.67 13.19 13.54
N VAL A 155 11.47 13.45 13.03
CA VAL A 155 10.75 12.57 12.10
C VAL A 155 10.92 13.08 10.67
N LEU A 156 11.30 12.18 9.76
CA LEU A 156 11.35 12.42 8.32
C LEU A 156 10.42 11.43 7.61
N GLY A 157 9.67 11.94 6.64
CA GLY A 157 8.69 11.18 5.87
C GLY A 157 7.54 10.62 6.69
N GLY A 158 6.79 9.68 6.10
CA GLY A 158 5.51 9.22 6.63
C GLY A 158 4.37 10.24 6.52
N ALA A 159 3.14 9.77 6.71
CA ALA A 159 1.95 10.63 6.66
C ALA A 159 1.60 11.11 8.08
N PRO A 160 1.53 12.42 8.34
CA PRO A 160 1.06 12.95 9.62
C PRO A 160 -0.46 12.69 9.82
N ALA A 161 -0.97 12.68 11.05
CA ALA A 161 -0.33 13.03 12.31
C ALA A 161 0.47 11.87 12.95
N TYR A 162 1.61 12.18 13.56
CA TYR A 162 2.47 11.20 14.22
C TYR A 162 2.04 10.92 15.67
N THR A 163 2.21 9.67 16.09
CA THR A 163 2.11 9.23 17.48
C THR A 163 3.50 8.83 17.99
N TYR A 164 3.86 9.24 19.19
CA TYR A 164 5.16 9.05 19.79
C TYR A 164 5.09 8.09 20.98
N LEU A 165 6.00 7.13 20.99
CA LEU A 165 6.22 6.21 22.11
C LEU A 165 7.68 6.28 22.54
N TRP A 166 7.92 6.84 23.72
CA TRP A 166 9.26 6.89 24.31
C TRP A 166 9.44 5.72 25.27
N SER A 167 10.46 4.89 25.02
CA SER A 167 10.78 3.70 25.82
C SER A 167 12.26 3.69 26.20
N ASN A 168 12.61 2.91 27.23
CA ASN A 168 13.99 2.77 27.74
C ASN A 168 14.64 4.11 28.12
N LEU A 169 13.85 5.02 28.70
CA LEU A 169 14.33 6.33 29.12
C LEU A 169 15.18 6.24 30.39
N PRO A 170 16.22 7.09 30.53
CA PRO A 170 16.93 7.28 31.79
C PRO A 170 16.02 7.75 32.93
N GLY A 171 16.48 7.55 34.17
CA GLY A 171 15.81 8.12 35.34
C GLY A 171 15.69 9.65 35.24
N GLY A 172 14.56 10.20 35.71
CA GLY A 172 14.25 11.62 35.62
C GLY A 172 13.53 12.05 34.34
N CYS A 173 13.34 11.16 33.37
CA CYS A 173 12.56 11.42 32.16
C CYS A 173 11.08 11.07 32.31
N THR A 174 10.20 11.95 31.83
CA THR A 174 8.75 11.70 31.79
C THR A 174 8.33 11.41 30.34
N PRO A 175 7.93 10.17 30.00
CA PRO A 175 7.45 9.84 28.66
C PRO A 175 6.12 10.54 28.37
N ALA A 176 5.93 11.01 27.14
CA ALA A 176 4.69 11.60 26.67
C ALA A 176 4.49 11.30 25.18
N ASN A 177 3.24 11.24 24.72
CA ASN A 177 2.92 11.18 23.29
C ASN A 177 3.14 12.56 22.64
N GLN A 178 4.39 13.00 22.61
CA GLN A 178 4.84 14.28 22.09
C GLN A 178 6.18 14.10 21.38
N ASN A 179 6.48 15.00 20.44
CA ASN A 179 7.73 15.00 19.68
C ASN A 179 8.95 15.39 20.52
N ALA A 180 8.76 15.90 21.72
CA ALA A 180 9.82 16.16 22.67
C ALA A 180 9.40 15.76 24.09
N ILE A 181 10.36 15.27 24.87
CA ILE A 181 10.19 14.94 26.29
C ILE A 181 11.30 15.58 27.11
N THR A 182 11.00 15.82 28.39
CA THR A 182 11.93 16.44 29.34
C THR A 182 12.44 15.41 30.34
N CYS A 183 13.73 15.49 30.60
CA CYS A 183 14.47 14.71 31.58
C CYS A 183 15.11 15.65 32.61
N ASN A 184 14.88 15.39 33.88
CA ASN A 184 15.50 16.06 35.02
C ASN A 184 16.16 15.00 35.91
N PRO A 185 17.38 14.56 35.56
CA PRO A 185 18.13 13.57 36.32
C PRO A 185 18.60 14.07 37.70
#